data_AF-A0A550HLV2-F1
#
_entry.id   AF-A0A550HLV2-F1
#
_cell.length_a   1.000
_cell.length_b   1.000
_cell.length_c   1.000
_cell.angle_alpha   90.00
_cell.angle_beta   90.00
_cell.angle_gamma   90.00
#
_symmetry.space_group_name_H-M   'P 1'
#
loop_
_entity.id
_entity.type
_entity.pdbx_description
1 polymer ?
#
loop_
_entity_poly.entity_id
_entity_poly.type
_entity_poly.pdbx_seq_one_letter_code
_entity_poly.pdbx_strand_id
1 'polypeptide(L)'
;EPGLLEDLPAAFERLAPRNLSYEHEKRWHDGNGHSHVRASILGPSLTVPFNDSKLILGTWQQIVFIEFDVRSRARNLVLQIIGE
;
A
#
# COMPACT_ATOMS: atom_id res chain seq x y z
N GLU A 1 9.55 11.91 -2.64
CA GLU A 1 9.94 12.70 -3.84
C GLU A 1 8.64 13.10 -4.54
N PRO A 2 8.44 14.38 -4.92
CA PRO A 2 7.15 14.86 -5.45
C PRO A 2 6.67 14.14 -6.71
N GLY A 3 7.56 13.77 -7.64
CA GLY A 3 7.21 13.00 -8.84
C GLY A 3 6.66 11.61 -8.52
N LEU A 4 7.24 10.92 -7.55
CA LEU A 4 6.78 9.59 -7.13
C LEU A 4 5.37 9.62 -6.53
N LEU A 5 4.95 10.76 -5.95
CA LEU A 5 3.57 10.94 -5.48
C LEU A 5 2.56 10.96 -6.64
N GLU A 6 3.00 11.29 -7.86
CA GLU A 6 2.19 11.24 -9.07
C GLU A 6 2.34 9.90 -9.80
N ASP A 7 3.58 9.42 -9.94
CA ASP A 7 3.90 8.22 -10.70
C ASP A 7 3.30 6.95 -10.08
N LEU A 8 3.34 6.83 -8.75
CA LEU A 8 2.91 5.62 -8.07
C LEU A 8 1.38 5.42 -8.14
N PRO A 9 0.52 6.43 -7.85
CA PRO A 9 -0.91 6.33 -8.13
C PRO A 9 -1.23 6.05 -9.60
N ALA A 10 -0.52 6.71 -10.53
CA ALA A 10 -0.72 6.49 -11.96
C ALA A 10 -0.36 5.05 -12.39
N ALA A 11 0.68 4.45 -11.81
CA ALA A 11 1.03 3.06 -12.04
C ALA A 11 -0.06 2.11 -11.53
N PHE A 12 -0.59 2.34 -10.33
CA PHE A 12 -1.70 1.53 -9.80
C PHE A 12 -3.00 1.71 -10.61
N GLU A 13 -3.23 2.89 -11.17
CA GLU A 13 -4.35 3.12 -12.09
C GLU A 13 -4.22 2.30 -13.38
N ARG A 14 -3.00 2.06 -13.86
CA ARG A 14 -2.77 1.16 -15.01
C ARG A 14 -2.88 -0.32 -14.65
N LEU A 15 -2.41 -0.72 -13.47
CA LEU A 15 -2.39 -2.13 -13.03
C LEU A 15 -3.76 -2.64 -12.58
N ALA A 16 -4.52 -1.83 -11.86
CA ALA A 16 -5.86 -2.16 -11.38
C ALA A 16 -6.73 -0.89 -11.43
N PRO A 17 -7.22 -0.49 -12.61
CA PRO A 17 -7.96 0.76 -12.81
C PRO A 17 -9.26 0.84 -12.01
N ARG A 18 -9.62 2.04 -11.53
CA ARG A 18 -10.87 2.28 -10.79
C ARG A 18 -12.12 2.07 -11.63
N ASN A 19 -12.01 2.27 -12.94
CA ASN A 19 -13.14 2.24 -13.88
C ASN A 19 -13.42 0.84 -14.46
N LEU A 20 -12.70 -0.21 -14.02
CA LEU A 20 -13.03 -1.58 -14.40
C LEU A 20 -14.19 -2.13 -13.58
N SER A 21 -14.90 -3.09 -14.17
CA SER A 21 -15.92 -3.87 -13.48
C SER A 21 -15.26 -4.94 -12.60
N TYR A 22 -15.42 -4.84 -11.28
CA TYR A 22 -14.97 -5.84 -10.31
C TYR A 22 -16.16 -6.66 -9.81
N GLU A 23 -16.00 -8.00 -9.73
CA GLU A 23 -17.05 -8.87 -9.17
C GLU A 23 -17.30 -8.60 -7.67
N HIS A 24 -16.28 -8.15 -6.95
CA HIS A 24 -16.44 -7.63 -5.58
C HIS A 24 -17.45 -6.48 -5.55
N GLU A 25 -17.33 -5.53 -6.47
CA GLU A 25 -18.22 -4.38 -6.55
C GLU A 25 -19.66 -4.80 -6.85
N LYS A 26 -19.84 -5.76 -7.76
CA LYS A 26 -21.16 -6.30 -8.09
C LYS A 26 -21.84 -7.01 -6.91
N ARG A 27 -21.06 -7.49 -5.94
CA ARG A 27 -21.55 -8.23 -4.79
C ARG A 27 -21.75 -7.35 -3.55
N TRP A 28 -20.88 -6.37 -3.34
CA TRP A 28 -20.82 -5.58 -2.12
C TRP A 28 -21.23 -4.11 -2.30
N HIS A 29 -21.18 -3.59 -3.52
CA HIS A 29 -21.59 -2.22 -3.87
C HIS A 29 -20.91 -1.13 -3.01
N ASP A 30 -19.62 -1.31 -2.70
CA ASP A 30 -18.86 -0.44 -1.77
C ASP A 30 -17.75 0.39 -2.44
N GLY A 31 -17.62 0.32 -3.77
CA GLY A 31 -16.72 1.11 -4.61
C GLY A 31 -15.25 0.67 -4.63
N ASN A 32 -14.85 -0.32 -3.83
CA ASN A 32 -13.43 -0.55 -3.50
C ASN A 32 -12.84 -1.85 -4.08
N GLY A 33 -13.50 -2.47 -5.07
CA GLY A 33 -12.99 -3.68 -5.72
C GLY A 33 -11.54 -3.53 -6.25
N HIS A 34 -11.21 -2.38 -6.85
CA HIS A 34 -9.86 -2.05 -7.28
C HIS A 34 -8.88 -1.93 -6.10
N SER A 35 -9.33 -1.41 -4.95
CA SER A 35 -8.52 -1.24 -3.75
C SER A 35 -8.02 -2.59 -3.23
N HIS A 36 -8.87 -3.61 -3.23
CA HIS A 36 -8.50 -4.97 -2.85
C HIS A 36 -7.42 -5.55 -3.77
N VAL A 37 -7.55 -5.38 -5.09
CA VAL A 37 -6.55 -5.87 -6.05
C VAL A 37 -5.21 -5.15 -5.88
N ARG A 38 -5.21 -3.81 -5.75
CA ARG A 38 -3.99 -3.02 -5.53
C ARG A 38 -3.27 -3.42 -4.24
N ALA A 39 -4.02 -3.56 -3.14
CA ALA A 39 -3.48 -3.99 -1.85
C ALA A 39 -2.89 -5.40 -1.92
N SER A 40 -3.51 -6.30 -2.68
CA SER A 40 -3.03 -7.69 -2.85
C SER A 40 -1.74 -7.76 -3.67
N ILE A 41 -1.56 -6.87 -4.65
CA ILE A 41 -0.33 -6.75 -5.44
C ILE A 41 0.82 -6.19 -4.59
N LEU A 42 0.56 -5.13 -3.82
CA LEU A 42 1.59 -4.50 -2.98
C LEU A 42 2.01 -5.37 -1.79
N GLY A 43 1.05 -6.10 -1.21
CA GLY A 43 1.23 -6.84 0.02
C GLY A 43 0.98 -5.98 1.28
N PRO A 44 0.54 -6.59 2.39
CA PRO A 44 0.12 -5.87 3.60
C PRO A 44 1.27 -5.53 4.57
N SER A 45 2.48 -6.03 4.31
CA SER A 45 3.60 -5.95 5.26
C SER A 45 4.94 -5.89 4.55
N LEU A 46 5.94 -5.36 5.25
CA LEU A 46 7.34 -5.38 4.85
C LEU A 46 8.20 -5.68 6.08
N THR A 47 9.37 -6.27 5.84
CA THR A 47 10.37 -6.55 6.87
C THR A 47 11.62 -5.75 6.57
N VAL A 48 12.10 -4.99 7.56
CA VAL A 48 13.35 -4.22 7.46
C VAL A 48 14.33 -4.73 8.52
N PRO A 49 15.54 -5.16 8.14
CA PRO A 49 16.55 -5.54 9.11
C PRO A 49 17.03 -4.31 9.89
N PHE A 50 17.56 -4.52 11.09
CA PHE A 50 18.15 -3.47 11.90
C PHE A 50 19.50 -3.91 12.46
N ASN A 51 20.41 -2.95 12.65
CA ASN A 51 21.70 -3.15 13.29
C ASN A 51 21.99 -1.95 14.20
N ASP A 52 22.55 -2.19 15.39
CA ASP A 52 22.81 -1.16 16.40
C ASP A 52 21.60 -0.26 16.68
N SER A 53 20.42 -0.89 16.86
CA SER A 53 19.13 -0.21 17.06
C SER A 53 18.70 0.74 15.93
N LYS A 54 19.25 0.60 14.72
CA LYS A 54 18.90 1.41 13.54
C LYS A 54 18.40 0.54 12.40
N LEU A 55 17.31 0.95 11.77
CA LEU A 55 16.82 0.32 10.54
C LEU A 55 17.89 0.42 9.44
N ILE A 56 18.16 -0.71 8.79
CA ILE A 56 19.04 -0.76 7.62
C ILE A 56 18.19 -0.46 6.40
N LEU A 57 18.27 0.80 5.97
CA LEU A 57 17.67 1.30 4.73
C LEU A 57 18.79 1.82 3.81
N GLY A 58 18.64 1.62 2.51
CA GLY A 58 19.47 2.30 1.52
C GLY A 58 19.24 3.81 1.53
N THR A 59 20.18 4.58 0.97
CA THR A 59 20.18 6.06 0.96
C THR A 59 18.85 6.68 0.54
N TRP A 60 18.11 6.03 -0.36
CA TRP A 60 16.86 6.53 -0.94
C TRP A 60 15.61 5.73 -0.54
N GLN A 61 15.74 4.71 0.32
CA GLN A 61 14.61 3.91 0.76
C GLN A 61 13.84 4.63 1.86
N GLN A 62 12.52 4.65 1.72
CA GLN A 62 11.60 5.14 2.74
C GLN A 62 10.51 4.10 2.99
N ILE A 63 10.11 3.95 4.25
CA ILE A 63 8.92 3.18 4.60
C ILE A 63 7.72 4.10 4.38
N VAL A 64 6.83 3.71 3.47
CA VAL A 64 5.64 4.48 3.12
C VAL A 64 4.39 3.64 3.34
N PHE A 65 3.32 4.29 3.78
CA PHE A 65 1.99 3.70 3.84
C PHE A 65 1.17 4.19 2.64
N ILE A 66 0.49 3.28 1.95
CA ILE A 66 -0.35 3.60 0.80
C ILE A 66 -1.80 3.22 1.12
N GLU A 67 -2.67 4.21 1.14
CA GLU A 67 -4.11 4.02 1.30
C GLU A 67 -4.76 3.85 -0.08
N PHE A 68 -5.44 2.71 -0.29
CA PHE A 68 -6.12 2.42 -1.55
C PHE A 68 -7.64 2.57 -1.49
N ASP A 69 -8.23 2.64 -0.30
CA ASP A 69 -9.68 2.66 -0.14
C ASP A 69 -10.29 3.98 -0.61
N VAL A 70 -11.59 3.94 -0.92
CA VAL A 70 -12.31 5.04 -1.56
C VAL A 70 -12.82 6.10 -0.59
N ARG A 71 -12.63 5.87 0.71
CA ARG A 71 -13.06 6.78 1.78
C ARG A 71 -12.05 6.78 2.92
N SER A 72 -12.00 7.90 3.65
CA SER A 72 -11.15 8.03 4.83
C SER A 72 -11.52 6.98 5.89
N ARG A 73 -10.51 6.31 6.45
CA ARG A 73 -10.65 5.36 7.55
C ARG A 73 -9.50 5.51 8.53
N ALA A 74 -9.76 5.17 9.79
CA ALA A 74 -8.70 4.95 10.75
C ALA A 74 -7.94 3.65 10.37
N ARG A 75 -6.61 3.74 10.30
CA ARG A 75 -5.73 2.60 9.99
C ARG A 75 -4.78 2.37 11.15
N ASN A 76 -4.61 1.10 11.50
CA ASN A 76 -3.66 0.68 12.53
C ASN A 76 -2.45 0.05 11.83
N LEU A 77 -1.25 0.55 12.15
CA LEU A 77 0.00 -0.04 11.73
C LEU A 77 0.60 -0.80 12.91
N VAL A 78 0.85 -2.09 12.73
CA VAL A 78 1.46 -2.95 13.75
C VAL A 78 2.95 -3.03 13.47
N LEU A 79 3.76 -2.68 14.46
CA LEU A 79 5.21 -2.84 14.41
C LEU A 79 5.58 -4.00 15.31
N GLN A 80 6.19 -5.03 14.72
CA GLN A 80 6.77 -6.15 15.45
C GLN A 80 8.28 -6.10 15.27
N ILE A 81 9.01 -6.09 16.40
CA ILE A 81 10.47 -6.09 16.42
C ILE A 81 10.91 -7.39 17.09
N ILE A 82 11.78 -8.14 16.41
CA ILE A 82 12.30 -9.43 16.87
C ILE A 82 13.82 -9.38 16.67
N GLY A 83 14.57 -9.62 17.74
CA GLY A 83 16.04 -9.59 17.74
C GLY A 83 16.56 -9.41 19.17
N GLU A 84 17.89 -9.32 19.27
CA GLU A 84 18.63 -8.98 20.50
C GLU A 84 19.23 -7.57 20.40
#